data_AF-A0A5C5XHN7-F1
#
_entry.id   AF-A0A5C5XHN7-F1
#
_cell.length_a   1.000
_cell.length_b   1.000
_cell.length_c   1.000
_cell.angle_alpha   90.00
_cell.angle_beta   90.00
_cell.angle_gamma   90.00
#
_symmetry.space_group_name_H-M   'P 1'
#
loop_
_entity.id
_entity.type
_entity.pdbx_description
1 polymer ?
#
loop_
_entity_poly.entity_id
_entity_poly.type
_entity_poly.pdbx_seq_one_letter_code
_entity_poly.pdbx_strand_id
1 'polypeptide(L)'
;MHYLHTIIFSVLLLICSLIGCEQSEIVQEGDAVWYEPEGQITQPEETSSVPMNTESEVFVLNTESIHEDKKYGIGVSLNGFRPFPDDDPWNQKIDQAEVDPKSDQMLAYIGLHGQLHPDFGSGTWEGAKIGIPYIVVPGEQPRVSVKYEAYGEESDAGPFPLPFETPVEGEPFDRGDRHAIVIDRDNWVLYELYRAFPQNGGASWQADSGAIFDLKKNTKRPRGWTSADAAGLPIFPGLVRYEEVGELKEIRHAIRFTLDNTRQAFVPPASHWASSNDHPLLPPLGMRVRLKQDFDLSKFPADVQVILQCLKTYGMILADNGSDWFISGSPDERWNNDELRTLRQVKVKDLEIIKMDGLMTPYSF
;
A
#
# COMPACT_ATOMS: atom_id res chain seq x y z
N MET A 1 -25.80 54.92 -54.86
CA MET A 1 -24.68 53.97 -54.85
C MET A 1 -25.03 52.89 -53.83
N HIS A 2 -25.00 51.63 -54.28
CA HIS A 2 -25.01 50.33 -53.59
C HIS A 2 -25.71 50.19 -52.21
N TYR A 3 -26.85 49.50 -52.13
CA TYR A 3 -27.01 48.04 -51.94
C TYR A 3 -26.36 47.47 -50.67
N LEU A 4 -27.21 46.77 -49.90
CA LEU A 4 -26.98 45.56 -49.10
C LEU A 4 -26.99 45.67 -47.55
N HIS A 5 -28.18 45.36 -47.01
CA HIS A 5 -28.46 44.43 -45.90
C HIS A 5 -28.33 44.87 -44.43
N THR A 6 -29.47 45.34 -43.93
CA THR A 6 -30.07 45.00 -42.63
C THR A 6 -30.16 43.46 -42.43
N ILE A 7 -30.19 43.03 -41.17
CA ILE A 7 -30.47 41.67 -40.64
C ILE A 7 -29.23 40.78 -40.43
N ILE A 8 -28.54 40.92 -39.29
CA ILE A 8 -28.05 39.79 -38.45
C ILE A 8 -27.98 40.30 -36.99
N PHE A 9 -29.15 40.42 -36.35
CA PHE A 9 -29.30 40.35 -34.90
C PHE A 9 -30.22 39.16 -34.71
N SER A 10 -29.78 38.15 -33.95
CA SER A 10 -30.38 36.79 -33.81
C SER A 10 -29.86 35.78 -34.84
N VAL A 11 -28.71 35.16 -34.56
CA VAL A 11 -28.36 33.73 -34.67
C VAL A 11 -26.88 33.63 -34.26
N LEU A 12 -26.61 33.54 -32.95
CA LEU A 12 -25.33 33.07 -32.40
C LEU A 12 -25.57 32.24 -31.12
N LEU A 13 -26.70 31.54 -31.12
CA LEU A 13 -27.01 30.37 -30.31
C LEU A 13 -27.62 29.38 -31.31
N LEU A 14 -27.15 28.13 -31.31
CA LEU A 14 -27.36 27.10 -32.34
C LEU A 14 -26.53 27.31 -33.63
N ILE A 15 -25.30 26.81 -33.62
CA ILE A 15 -24.68 25.85 -34.57
C ILE A 15 -23.18 25.79 -34.18
N CYS A 16 -22.87 24.94 -33.22
CA CYS A 16 -21.58 24.26 -33.07
C CYS A 16 -21.86 22.90 -32.39
N SER A 17 -22.80 22.19 -33.00
CA SER A 17 -22.95 20.75 -32.89
C SER A 17 -22.72 20.24 -34.30
N LEU A 18 -21.77 19.30 -34.46
CA LEU A 18 -21.26 18.70 -35.69
C LEU A 18 -20.08 19.44 -36.34
N ILE A 19 -18.87 19.12 -35.86
CA ILE A 19 -17.79 18.47 -36.61
C ILE A 19 -16.74 18.06 -35.56
N GLY A 20 -16.37 16.79 -35.57
CA GLY A 20 -15.54 16.15 -34.56
C GLY A 20 -14.12 16.73 -34.50
N CYS A 21 -13.61 16.77 -33.28
CA CYS A 21 -12.19 16.79 -32.99
C CYS A 21 -11.94 15.66 -31.99
N GLU A 22 -10.83 14.97 -32.22
CA GLU A 22 -10.61 13.56 -31.94
C GLU A 22 -10.56 13.17 -30.47
N GLN A 23 -10.81 11.87 -30.28
CA GLN A 23 -10.70 11.11 -29.05
C GLN A 23 -9.40 11.43 -28.32
N SER A 24 -9.50 11.92 -27.08
CA SER A 24 -8.45 11.66 -26.09
C SER A 24 -8.47 10.16 -25.82
N GLU A 25 -7.48 9.45 -26.36
CA GLU A 25 -7.21 8.07 -26.03
C GLU A 25 -7.09 7.96 -24.51
N ILE A 26 -8.10 7.30 -23.92
CA ILE A 26 -7.97 6.69 -22.61
C ILE A 26 -6.88 5.64 -22.80
N VAL A 27 -5.69 5.88 -22.25
CA VAL A 27 -4.68 4.83 -22.10
C VAL A 27 -5.32 3.80 -21.18
N GLN A 28 -5.82 2.71 -21.76
CA GLN A 28 -6.05 1.49 -21.00
C GLN A 28 -4.70 1.11 -20.41
N GLU A 29 -4.63 1.18 -19.09
CA GLU A 29 -3.53 0.63 -18.32
C GLU A 29 -3.40 -0.84 -18.71
N GLY A 30 -2.26 -1.19 -19.29
CA GLY A 30 -2.04 -2.53 -19.80
C GLY A 30 -2.06 -3.51 -18.64
N ASP A 31 -2.92 -4.52 -18.73
CA ASP A 31 -2.93 -5.68 -17.84
C ASP A 31 -1.50 -6.16 -17.60
N ALA A 32 -1.10 -6.30 -16.34
CA ALA A 32 0.15 -6.95 -15.97
C ALA A 32 0.05 -8.45 -16.34
N VAL A 33 0.41 -8.79 -17.57
CA VAL A 33 0.48 -10.18 -18.03
C VAL A 33 1.70 -10.84 -17.40
N TRP A 34 1.48 -11.73 -16.43
CA TRP A 34 2.51 -12.63 -15.90
C TRP A 34 2.25 -14.08 -16.31
N TYR A 35 3.28 -14.72 -16.86
CA TYR A 35 3.31 -16.12 -17.28
C TYR A 35 4.35 -16.88 -16.45
N GLU A 36 4.02 -18.09 -15.97
CA GLU A 36 4.92 -18.96 -15.21
C GLU A 36 5.81 -19.81 -16.15
N PRO A 37 7.12 -19.97 -15.88
CA PRO A 37 7.90 -21.00 -16.57
C PRO A 37 8.07 -22.26 -15.69
N GLU A 38 7.60 -23.39 -16.22
CA GLU A 38 8.04 -24.72 -15.83
C GLU A 38 9.54 -24.94 -16.18
N GLY A 39 10.29 -25.55 -15.27
CA GLY A 39 11.28 -26.58 -15.64
C GLY A 39 12.73 -26.18 -15.96
N GLN A 40 13.62 -26.60 -15.05
CA GLN A 40 15.02 -27.04 -15.24
C GLN A 40 16.10 -26.01 -15.62
N ILE A 41 16.93 -25.67 -14.62
CA ILE A 41 18.28 -25.14 -14.81
C ILE A 41 19.28 -26.30 -14.68
N THR A 42 20.02 -26.55 -15.76
CA THR A 42 21.26 -27.35 -15.77
C THR A 42 22.42 -26.51 -15.25
N GLN A 43 23.19 -27.05 -14.29
CA GLN A 43 24.44 -26.46 -13.80
C GLN A 43 25.55 -26.47 -14.87
N PRO A 44 26.49 -25.51 -14.86
CA PRO A 44 27.82 -25.70 -15.42
C PRO A 44 28.90 -25.92 -14.34
N GLU A 45 29.93 -26.62 -14.80
CA GLU A 45 30.96 -27.36 -14.08
C GLU A 45 32.02 -26.54 -13.31
N GLU A 46 32.60 -27.19 -12.30
CA GLU A 46 33.80 -26.80 -11.59
C GLU A 46 35.03 -26.68 -12.50
N THR A 47 35.92 -25.72 -12.21
CA THR A 47 37.36 -25.91 -12.47
C THR A 47 38.26 -25.34 -11.37
N SER A 48 39.02 -26.26 -10.76
CA SER A 48 40.45 -26.26 -10.45
C SER A 48 41.09 -25.24 -9.47
N SER A 49 41.68 -25.85 -8.44
CA SER A 49 42.56 -25.38 -7.37
C SER A 49 43.98 -24.91 -7.76
N VAL A 50 44.60 -24.05 -6.93
CA VAL A 50 46.03 -24.07 -6.52
C VAL A 50 46.18 -23.46 -5.10
N PRO A 51 47.01 -24.01 -4.18
CA PRO A 51 47.08 -23.59 -2.76
C PRO A 51 48.29 -22.70 -2.42
N MET A 52 48.22 -21.90 -1.35
CA MET A 52 49.39 -21.62 -0.49
C MET A 52 49.02 -21.02 0.88
N ASN A 53 49.60 -21.63 1.92
CA ASN A 53 49.57 -21.25 3.34
C ASN A 53 50.05 -19.82 3.60
N THR A 54 49.47 -19.18 4.61
CA THR A 54 50.22 -18.53 5.69
C THR A 54 49.35 -18.46 6.95
N GLU A 55 49.91 -18.91 8.07
CA GLU A 55 49.34 -18.80 9.41
C GLU A 55 49.26 -17.32 9.81
N SER A 56 48.10 -16.92 10.32
CA SER A 56 47.96 -15.70 11.11
C SER A 56 46.95 -15.95 12.24
N GLU A 57 47.39 -15.57 13.44
CA GLU A 57 46.76 -15.84 14.72
C GLU A 57 45.31 -15.35 14.78
N VAL A 58 44.39 -16.26 15.11
CA VAL A 58 42.99 -15.95 15.35
C VAL A 58 42.87 -15.25 16.70
N PHE A 59 42.80 -13.92 16.70
CA PHE A 59 42.21 -13.19 17.81
C PHE A 59 40.71 -13.45 17.82
N VAL A 60 40.26 -14.36 18.70
CA VAL A 60 38.85 -14.55 19.00
C VAL A 60 38.38 -13.31 19.77
N LEU A 61 37.93 -12.29 19.05
CA LEU A 61 37.06 -11.28 19.63
C LEU A 61 35.73 -11.97 19.89
N ASN A 62 35.42 -12.15 21.17
CA ASN A 62 34.09 -12.50 21.64
C ASN A 62 33.15 -11.35 21.24
N THR A 63 32.56 -11.43 20.04
CA THR A 63 31.43 -10.57 19.68
C THR A 63 30.20 -11.17 20.34
N GLU A 64 30.03 -10.89 21.63
CA GLU A 64 28.67 -10.84 22.15
C GLU A 64 27.92 -9.83 21.27
N SER A 65 26.91 -10.33 20.55
CA SER A 65 25.99 -9.55 19.74
C SER A 65 25.29 -8.54 20.65
N ILE A 66 25.88 -7.35 20.76
CA ILE A 66 25.17 -6.18 21.26
C ILE A 66 24.21 -5.82 20.12
N HIS A 67 22.98 -6.34 20.16
CA HIS A 67 21.90 -5.80 19.35
C HIS A 67 21.66 -4.37 19.83
N GLU A 68 22.43 -3.44 19.28
CA GLU A 68 22.17 -2.02 19.43
C GLU A 68 20.88 -1.76 18.65
N ASP A 69 19.75 -1.67 19.37
CA ASP A 69 18.44 -1.36 18.80
C ASP A 69 18.52 -0.04 18.04
N LYS A 70 18.80 -0.14 16.74
CA LYS A 70 19.05 1.03 15.90
C LYS A 70 17.78 1.87 15.88
N LYS A 71 17.86 3.07 16.47
CA LYS A 71 16.68 3.91 16.68
C LYS A 71 16.10 4.46 15.36
N TYR A 72 16.94 4.65 14.36
CA TYR A 72 16.65 5.31 13.10
C TYR A 72 17.27 4.54 11.92
N GLY A 73 16.65 4.65 10.75
CA GLY A 73 17.11 4.00 9.52
C GLY A 73 15.98 3.32 8.75
N ILE A 74 16.34 2.75 7.60
CA ILE A 74 15.42 2.02 6.73
C ILE A 74 14.95 0.75 7.43
N GLY A 75 13.64 0.53 7.47
CA GLY A 75 13.03 -0.70 7.98
C GLY A 75 13.29 -1.03 9.44
N VAL A 76 13.73 -0.05 10.26
CA VAL A 76 14.01 -0.32 11.68
C VAL A 76 12.72 -0.44 12.49
N SER A 77 12.72 -1.36 13.45
CA SER A 77 11.60 -1.60 14.35
C SER A 77 11.15 -0.34 15.09
N LEU A 78 9.84 -0.21 15.30
CA LEU A 78 9.27 0.83 16.16
C LEU A 78 9.39 0.51 17.66
N ASN A 79 10.07 -0.59 18.01
CA ASN A 79 10.24 -1.11 19.38
C ASN A 79 8.91 -1.23 20.13
N GLY A 80 7.92 -1.86 19.47
CA GLY A 80 6.61 -2.15 20.04
C GLY A 80 5.60 -1.00 20.03
N PHE A 81 5.98 0.18 19.54
CA PHE A 81 5.00 1.25 19.28
C PHE A 81 4.00 0.79 18.23
N ARG A 82 2.71 0.89 18.59
CA ARG A 82 1.60 0.63 17.68
C ARG A 82 1.08 1.97 17.16
N PRO A 83 1.06 2.20 15.83
CA PRO A 83 0.42 3.37 15.25
C PRO A 83 -1.05 3.48 15.66
N PHE A 84 -1.46 4.68 16.00
CA PHE A 84 -2.79 5.10 16.44
C PHE A 84 -3.27 4.55 17.81
N PRO A 85 -4.23 5.24 18.45
CA PRO A 85 -4.94 4.75 19.63
C PRO A 85 -5.68 3.42 19.44
N ASP A 86 -6.07 2.80 20.55
CA ASP A 86 -6.79 1.51 20.57
C ASP A 86 -8.19 1.56 19.93
N ASP A 87 -8.82 2.74 19.94
CA ASP A 87 -10.15 2.98 19.34
C ASP A 87 -10.06 3.46 17.88
N ASP A 88 -8.84 3.54 17.32
CA ASP A 88 -8.67 3.79 15.90
C ASP A 88 -9.16 2.60 15.06
N PRO A 89 -9.81 2.82 13.91
CA PRO A 89 -10.24 1.75 13.02
C PRO A 89 -9.13 0.77 12.64
N TRP A 90 -7.87 1.18 12.51
CA TRP A 90 -6.75 0.26 12.27
C TRP A 90 -6.55 -0.73 13.43
N ASN A 91 -6.75 -0.31 14.67
CA ASN A 91 -6.48 -1.08 15.88
C ASN A 91 -7.70 -1.77 16.49
N GLN A 92 -8.88 -1.53 15.91
CA GLN A 92 -10.13 -2.12 16.39
C GLN A 92 -10.17 -3.62 16.06
N LYS A 93 -10.43 -4.46 17.08
CA LYS A 93 -10.74 -5.87 16.88
C LYS A 93 -12.12 -6.03 16.25
N ILE A 94 -12.23 -6.91 15.27
CA ILE A 94 -13.45 -7.18 14.52
C ILE A 94 -13.79 -8.66 14.47
N ASP A 95 -13.16 -9.50 15.28
CA ASP A 95 -13.42 -10.95 15.34
C ASP A 95 -14.87 -11.30 15.72
N GLN A 96 -15.53 -10.40 16.47
CA GLN A 96 -16.94 -10.51 16.86
C GLN A 96 -17.87 -9.55 16.10
N ALA A 97 -17.37 -8.82 15.09
CA ALA A 97 -18.20 -7.89 14.32
C ALA A 97 -19.25 -8.62 13.48
N GLU A 98 -20.37 -7.96 13.20
CA GLU A 98 -21.44 -8.50 12.35
C GLU A 98 -20.93 -8.63 10.91
N VAL A 99 -21.24 -9.76 10.27
CA VAL A 99 -20.96 -9.98 8.84
C VAL A 99 -21.97 -9.20 8.02
N ASP A 100 -21.54 -8.58 6.92
CA ASP A 100 -22.44 -7.87 6.03
C ASP A 100 -23.44 -8.86 5.40
N PRO A 101 -24.76 -8.57 5.42
CA PRO A 101 -25.76 -9.44 4.80
C PRO A 101 -25.55 -9.71 3.30
N LYS A 102 -24.75 -8.88 2.60
CA LYS A 102 -24.39 -9.04 1.19
C LYS A 102 -22.99 -9.64 1.00
N SER A 103 -22.28 -10.02 2.07
CA SER A 103 -20.91 -10.55 2.00
C SER A 103 -20.75 -11.62 0.92
N ASP A 104 -21.58 -12.68 0.95
CA ASP A 104 -21.49 -13.77 -0.03
C ASP A 104 -21.74 -13.31 -1.48
N GLN A 105 -22.66 -12.35 -1.69
CA GLN A 105 -22.98 -11.83 -3.02
C GLN A 105 -21.84 -10.97 -3.58
N MET A 106 -21.25 -10.12 -2.73
CA MET A 106 -20.13 -9.26 -3.12
C MET A 106 -18.86 -10.09 -3.37
N LEU A 107 -18.53 -11.05 -2.49
CA LEU A 107 -17.38 -11.94 -2.70
C LEU A 107 -17.56 -12.80 -3.96
N ALA A 108 -18.78 -13.25 -4.25
CA ALA A 108 -19.08 -13.96 -5.51
C ALA A 108 -18.95 -13.06 -6.74
N TYR A 109 -19.31 -11.78 -6.62
CA TYR A 109 -19.17 -10.80 -7.70
C TYR A 109 -17.70 -10.46 -7.98
N ILE A 110 -16.88 -10.31 -6.95
CA ILE A 110 -15.42 -10.10 -7.07
C ILE A 110 -14.76 -11.35 -7.68
N GLY A 111 -15.14 -12.54 -7.20
CA GLY A 111 -14.69 -13.83 -7.75
C GLY A 111 -14.13 -14.77 -6.68
N LEU A 112 -14.85 -15.87 -6.44
CA LEU A 112 -14.51 -16.81 -5.35
C LEU A 112 -13.22 -17.61 -5.56
N HIS A 113 -12.68 -17.63 -6.78
CA HIS A 113 -11.44 -18.32 -7.12
C HIS A 113 -10.19 -17.48 -6.85
N GLY A 114 -10.35 -16.19 -6.50
CA GLY A 114 -9.26 -15.36 -6.02
C GLY A 114 -8.60 -15.95 -4.78
N GLN A 115 -7.39 -15.48 -4.50
CA GLN A 115 -6.58 -15.94 -3.38
C GLN A 115 -5.76 -14.77 -2.84
N LEU A 116 -5.45 -14.79 -1.55
CA LEU A 116 -4.54 -13.78 -1.00
C LEU A 116 -3.18 -13.85 -1.67
N HIS A 117 -2.58 -12.70 -1.89
CA HIS A 117 -1.22 -12.58 -2.44
C HIS A 117 -0.35 -11.76 -1.48
N PRO A 118 0.77 -12.29 -0.97
CA PRO A 118 1.72 -11.49 -0.20
C PRO A 118 2.51 -10.58 -1.12
N ASP A 119 2.34 -9.27 -0.96
CA ASP A 119 3.05 -8.25 -1.73
C ASP A 119 4.21 -7.66 -0.91
N PHE A 120 5.04 -8.55 -0.36
CA PHE A 120 6.22 -8.24 0.44
C PHE A 120 7.09 -9.48 0.59
N GLY A 121 8.38 -9.30 0.89
CA GLY A 121 9.30 -10.42 1.10
C GLY A 121 10.76 -10.02 1.21
N SER A 122 11.64 -11.00 1.08
CA SER A 122 13.10 -10.83 1.05
C SER A 122 13.62 -10.72 -0.38
N GLY A 123 14.78 -10.06 -0.54
CA GLY A 123 15.43 -9.84 -1.83
C GLY A 123 14.68 -8.89 -2.76
N THR A 124 14.80 -9.17 -4.06
CA THR A 124 14.25 -8.31 -5.13
C THR A 124 13.43 -9.10 -6.13
N TRP A 125 12.38 -8.48 -6.65
CA TRP A 125 11.64 -8.92 -7.82
C TRP A 125 11.83 -7.89 -8.94
N GLU A 126 12.23 -8.36 -10.13
CA GLU A 126 12.56 -7.51 -11.28
C GLU A 126 13.56 -6.36 -10.99
N GLY A 127 14.41 -6.54 -9.97
CA GLY A 127 15.40 -5.55 -9.56
C GLY A 127 14.92 -4.52 -8.53
N ALA A 128 13.65 -4.56 -8.11
CA ALA A 128 13.10 -3.75 -7.02
C ALA A 128 12.88 -4.59 -5.75
N LYS A 129 12.92 -3.96 -4.58
CA LYS A 129 12.58 -4.64 -3.31
C LYS A 129 11.10 -5.05 -3.32
N ILE A 130 10.79 -6.17 -2.65
CA ILE A 130 9.43 -6.71 -2.60
C ILE A 130 8.67 -6.09 -1.42
N GLY A 131 7.69 -5.24 -1.72
CA GLY A 131 6.86 -4.51 -0.76
C GLY A 131 7.22 -3.04 -0.61
N ILE A 132 6.54 -2.35 0.32
CA ILE A 132 6.62 -0.90 0.47
C ILE A 132 7.66 -0.52 1.54
N PRO A 133 8.79 0.10 1.18
CA PRO A 133 9.83 0.44 2.13
C PRO A 133 9.47 1.70 2.95
N TYR A 134 10.04 1.81 4.14
CA TYR A 134 9.93 2.99 4.99
C TYR A 134 11.26 3.31 5.67
N ILE A 135 11.40 4.55 6.13
CA ILE A 135 12.55 5.00 6.94
C ILE A 135 12.07 5.70 8.21
N VAL A 136 12.77 5.43 9.31
CA VAL A 136 12.53 6.06 10.61
C VAL A 136 13.61 7.10 10.88
N VAL A 137 13.22 8.32 11.25
CA VAL A 137 14.12 9.47 11.39
C VAL A 137 13.93 10.17 12.74
N PRO A 138 14.94 10.92 13.23
CA PRO A 138 14.77 11.79 14.40
C PRO A 138 13.85 12.98 14.11
N GLY A 139 13.30 13.58 15.16
CA GLY A 139 12.41 14.75 15.03
C GLY A 139 13.10 16.00 14.46
N GLU A 140 14.42 16.06 14.55
CA GLU A 140 15.25 17.13 13.98
C GLU A 140 15.68 16.89 12.52
N GLN A 141 15.21 15.82 11.88
CA GLN A 141 15.52 15.52 10.47
C GLN A 141 15.21 16.74 9.59
N PRO A 142 16.22 17.28 8.85
CA PRO A 142 16.01 18.38 7.93
C PRO A 142 14.87 18.10 6.94
N ARG A 143 14.00 19.09 6.76
CA ARG A 143 12.87 19.00 5.84
C ARG A 143 13.23 19.55 4.47
N VAL A 144 12.73 18.90 3.43
CA VAL A 144 12.93 19.27 2.02
C VAL A 144 11.59 19.61 1.38
N SER A 145 11.62 20.47 0.36
CA SER A 145 10.41 20.86 -0.36
C SER A 145 9.85 19.69 -1.17
N VAL A 146 8.53 19.63 -1.23
CA VAL A 146 7.78 18.71 -2.09
C VAL A 146 6.93 19.56 -3.03
N LYS A 147 6.98 19.29 -4.33
CA LYS A 147 6.11 19.88 -5.35
C LYS A 147 5.11 18.84 -5.81
N TYR A 148 3.82 19.16 -5.70
CA TYR A 148 2.75 18.29 -6.18
C TYR A 148 2.41 18.54 -7.65
N GLU A 149 2.29 17.48 -8.45
CA GLU A 149 1.96 17.57 -9.89
C GLU A 149 0.50 17.19 -10.21
N ALA A 150 -0.22 16.55 -9.29
CA ALA A 150 -1.62 16.13 -9.48
C ALA A 150 -2.55 16.56 -8.33
N TYR A 151 -2.55 15.81 -7.22
CA TYR A 151 -3.48 15.94 -6.10
C TYR A 151 -3.04 16.97 -5.05
N GLY A 152 -2.46 18.10 -5.48
CA GLY A 152 -1.92 19.13 -4.58
C GLY A 152 -2.99 19.78 -3.68
N GLU A 153 -4.20 19.97 -4.20
CA GLU A 153 -5.35 20.52 -3.44
C GLU A 153 -5.93 19.54 -2.43
N GLU A 154 -5.59 18.26 -2.57
CA GLU A 154 -5.91 17.18 -1.63
C GLU A 154 -4.64 16.67 -0.95
N SER A 155 -3.63 17.52 -0.73
CA SER A 155 -2.38 17.12 -0.07
C SER A 155 -2.05 18.03 1.10
N ASP A 156 -1.38 17.47 2.10
CA ASP A 156 -0.82 18.26 3.19
C ASP A 156 0.38 19.07 2.67
N ALA A 157 0.44 20.35 3.01
CA ALA A 157 1.52 21.21 2.56
C ALA A 157 2.89 20.76 3.13
N GLY A 158 3.90 20.70 2.27
CA GLY A 158 5.29 20.49 2.68
C GLY A 158 5.89 21.67 3.46
N PRO A 159 7.16 21.58 3.90
CA PRO A 159 8.16 20.56 3.55
C PRO A 159 8.10 19.30 4.44
N PHE A 160 8.67 18.17 3.97
CA PHE A 160 8.64 16.85 4.64
C PHE A 160 10.07 16.44 5.08
N PRO A 161 10.23 15.64 6.17
CA PRO A 161 11.53 15.23 6.71
C PRO A 161 12.16 14.07 5.93
N LEU A 162 12.33 14.20 4.61
CA LEU A 162 12.86 13.14 3.73
C LEU A 162 14.40 13.19 3.69
N PRO A 163 15.14 12.30 4.39
CA PRO A 163 16.59 12.19 4.24
C PRO A 163 16.99 11.72 2.83
N PHE A 164 18.26 11.90 2.47
CA PHE A 164 18.79 11.56 1.14
C PHE A 164 18.57 10.07 0.79
N GLU A 165 18.66 9.20 1.80
CA GLU A 165 18.49 7.76 1.70
C GLU A 165 17.03 7.28 1.83
N THR A 166 16.05 8.19 1.77
CA THR A 166 14.62 7.79 1.78
C THR A 166 14.38 6.78 0.67
N PRO A 167 13.99 5.53 1.00
CA PRO A 167 13.73 4.52 0.00
C PRO A 167 12.40 4.81 -0.69
N VAL A 168 12.34 4.52 -1.98
CA VAL A 168 11.11 4.62 -2.77
C VAL A 168 10.74 3.23 -3.27
N GLU A 169 9.47 2.88 -3.18
CA GLU A 169 8.95 1.64 -3.77
C GLU A 169 9.23 1.58 -5.28
N GLY A 170 9.53 0.38 -5.79
CA GLY A 170 9.75 0.16 -7.22
C GLY A 170 11.09 0.69 -7.75
N GLU A 171 11.90 1.37 -6.93
CA GLU A 171 13.25 1.76 -7.35
C GLU A 171 14.12 0.55 -7.72
N PRO A 172 14.96 0.69 -8.77
CA PRO A 172 15.34 1.93 -9.47
C PRO A 172 14.43 2.34 -10.64
N PHE A 173 13.29 1.67 -10.86
CA PHE A 173 12.47 1.89 -12.05
C PHE A 173 11.41 2.97 -11.85
N ASP A 174 11.16 3.74 -12.91
CA ASP A 174 10.08 4.72 -12.97
C ASP A 174 8.77 4.05 -13.43
N ARG A 175 8.25 3.13 -12.62
CA ARG A 175 6.97 2.45 -12.86
C ARG A 175 6.19 2.34 -11.55
N GLY A 176 4.87 2.39 -11.65
CA GLY A 176 3.95 2.18 -10.53
C GLY A 176 3.90 3.35 -9.54
N ASP A 177 3.54 3.01 -8.31
CA ASP A 177 3.11 3.99 -7.31
C ASP A 177 4.25 4.79 -6.68
N ARG A 178 5.44 4.20 -6.57
CA ARG A 178 6.64 4.87 -6.05
C ARG A 178 6.38 5.57 -4.71
N HIS A 179 5.84 4.84 -3.74
CA HIS A 179 5.61 5.37 -2.41
C HIS A 179 6.92 5.70 -1.68
N ALA A 180 6.96 6.84 -0.99
CA ALA A 180 8.03 7.20 -0.07
C ALA A 180 7.44 7.45 1.33
N ILE A 181 7.88 6.65 2.31
CA ILE A 181 7.33 6.63 3.67
C ILE A 181 8.39 7.01 4.69
N VAL A 182 8.12 8.04 5.50
CA VAL A 182 8.98 8.49 6.58
C VAL A 182 8.22 8.56 7.90
N ILE A 183 8.82 8.03 8.96
CA ILE A 183 8.32 8.15 10.33
C ILE A 183 9.28 9.02 11.13
N ASP A 184 8.82 10.20 11.53
CA ASP A 184 9.44 10.97 12.60
C ASP A 184 9.12 10.28 13.93
N ARG A 185 10.12 9.58 14.47
CA ARG A 185 9.95 8.74 15.66
C ARG A 185 9.83 9.53 16.96
N ASP A 186 10.47 10.68 17.04
CA ASP A 186 10.47 11.47 18.28
C ASP A 186 9.15 12.21 18.47
N ASN A 187 8.51 12.59 17.36
CA ASN A 187 7.18 13.20 17.39
C ASN A 187 6.03 12.22 17.13
N TRP A 188 6.32 11.03 16.60
CA TRP A 188 5.35 10.02 16.12
C TRP A 188 4.45 10.58 15.02
N VAL A 189 5.07 11.11 13.97
CA VAL A 189 4.38 11.64 12.79
C VAL A 189 4.81 10.86 11.56
N LEU A 190 3.82 10.43 10.78
CA LEU A 190 3.98 9.71 9.53
C LEU A 190 3.84 10.70 8.36
N TYR A 191 4.75 10.59 7.41
CA TYR A 191 4.78 11.36 6.16
C TYR A 191 4.83 10.37 5.00
N GLU A 192 3.89 10.50 4.07
CA GLU A 192 3.78 9.60 2.92
C GLU A 192 3.61 10.40 1.65
N LEU A 193 4.32 10.00 0.59
CA LEU A 193 4.19 10.54 -0.76
C LEU A 193 3.78 9.45 -1.73
N TYR A 194 2.89 9.78 -2.66
CA TYR A 194 2.56 8.97 -3.84
C TYR A 194 3.26 9.54 -5.07
N ARG A 195 3.68 8.64 -5.95
CA ARG A 195 4.45 8.92 -7.18
C ARG A 195 5.68 9.78 -6.91
N ALA A 196 6.50 9.37 -5.94
CA ALA A 196 7.59 10.18 -5.43
C ALA A 196 8.87 10.08 -6.29
N PHE A 197 9.41 11.24 -6.66
CA PHE A 197 10.62 11.40 -7.46
C PHE A 197 11.63 12.33 -6.77
N PRO A 198 12.72 11.80 -6.20
CA PRO A 198 13.76 12.64 -5.62
C PRO A 198 14.43 13.47 -6.71
N GLN A 199 14.58 14.77 -6.45
CA GLN A 199 15.22 15.74 -7.35
C GLN A 199 16.57 16.16 -6.77
N ASN A 200 17.57 16.33 -7.64
CA ASN A 200 18.92 16.75 -7.24
C ASN A 200 19.50 15.87 -6.11
N GLY A 201 19.27 14.56 -6.19
CA GLY A 201 19.63 13.63 -5.13
C GLY A 201 18.87 13.91 -3.84
N GLY A 202 17.54 14.01 -3.88
CA GLY A 202 16.70 14.14 -2.67
C GLY A 202 16.73 15.50 -1.97
N ALA A 203 17.41 16.52 -2.52
CA ALA A 203 17.39 17.88 -1.98
C ALA A 203 15.98 18.54 -2.08
N SER A 204 15.14 18.03 -2.98
CA SER A 204 13.71 18.34 -3.10
C SER A 204 13.01 17.16 -3.77
N TRP A 205 11.69 17.13 -3.75
CA TRP A 205 10.90 16.04 -4.32
C TRP A 205 9.78 16.54 -5.23
N GLN A 206 9.48 15.78 -6.27
CA GLN A 206 8.21 15.84 -6.99
C GLN A 206 7.36 14.65 -6.55
N ALA A 207 6.06 14.86 -6.40
CA ALA A 207 5.10 13.82 -6.03
C ALA A 207 3.74 14.14 -6.64
N ASP A 208 2.84 13.16 -6.73
CA ASP A 208 1.48 13.40 -7.17
C ASP A 208 0.58 13.75 -5.98
N SER A 209 0.83 13.17 -4.80
CA SER A 209 0.16 13.54 -3.55
C SER A 209 1.09 13.42 -2.34
N GLY A 210 0.68 14.00 -1.21
CA GLY A 210 1.36 13.82 0.07
C GLY A 210 0.44 14.00 1.27
N ALA A 211 0.63 13.16 2.29
CA ALA A 211 -0.20 13.14 3.49
C ALA A 211 0.63 13.05 4.76
N ILE A 212 0.12 13.70 5.82
CA ILE A 212 0.72 13.72 7.15
C ILE A 212 -0.27 13.14 8.16
N PHE A 213 0.17 12.18 8.97
CA PHE A 213 -0.65 11.58 10.02
C PHE A 213 0.04 11.66 11.39
N ASP A 214 -0.68 12.15 12.40
CA ASP A 214 -0.25 12.05 13.81
C ASP A 214 -0.57 10.64 14.31
N LEU A 215 0.47 9.82 14.50
CA LEU A 215 0.32 8.41 14.89
C LEU A 215 -0.14 8.22 16.33
N LYS A 216 -0.37 9.29 17.10
CA LYS A 216 -0.92 9.22 18.47
C LYS A 216 -2.40 9.61 18.52
N LYS A 217 -3.03 9.93 17.39
CA LYS A 217 -4.42 10.41 17.32
C LYS A 217 -5.19 9.73 16.22
N ASN A 218 -6.50 9.62 16.42
CA ASN A 218 -7.46 9.19 15.39
C ASN A 218 -7.62 10.31 14.36
N THR A 219 -6.66 10.42 13.45
CA THR A 219 -6.62 11.45 12.42
C THR A 219 -7.35 10.94 11.19
N LYS A 220 -8.36 11.68 10.72
CA LYS A 220 -9.07 11.39 9.47
C LYS A 220 -8.74 12.47 8.46
N ARG A 221 -8.48 12.06 7.22
CA ARG A 221 -8.37 12.99 6.09
C ARG A 221 -9.73 13.68 5.86
N PRO A 222 -9.75 14.93 5.35
CA PRO A 222 -11.00 15.57 4.97
C PRO A 222 -11.79 14.69 4.01
N ARG A 223 -13.13 14.74 4.11
CA ARG A 223 -13.98 13.93 3.25
C ARG A 223 -13.78 14.34 1.79
N GLY A 224 -13.59 13.35 0.92
CA GLY A 224 -13.29 13.53 -0.50
C GLY A 224 -11.79 13.69 -0.79
N TRP A 225 -10.92 13.74 0.21
CA TRP A 225 -9.48 13.84 -0.01
C TRP A 225 -8.84 12.47 -0.09
N THR A 226 -8.03 12.24 -1.13
CA THR A 226 -7.10 11.12 -1.23
C THR A 226 -5.93 11.24 -0.24
N SER A 227 -4.95 10.36 -0.33
CA SER A 227 -3.66 10.43 0.38
C SER A 227 -2.57 9.83 -0.51
N ALA A 228 -1.49 9.31 0.08
CA ALA A 228 -0.58 8.45 -0.65
C ALA A 228 -1.24 7.10 -1.04
N ASP A 229 -2.27 6.67 -0.30
CA ASP A 229 -3.18 5.56 -0.62
C ASP A 229 -4.52 6.12 -1.15
N ALA A 230 -5.12 5.51 -2.17
CA ALA A 230 -6.26 6.13 -2.87
C ALA A 230 -7.53 6.27 -2.01
N ALA A 231 -7.71 5.44 -0.98
CA ALA A 231 -8.81 5.55 -0.01
C ALA A 231 -8.70 6.79 0.91
N GLY A 232 -7.60 7.54 0.84
CA GLY A 232 -7.28 8.58 1.81
C GLY A 232 -6.82 8.03 3.17
N LEU A 233 -6.27 6.82 3.18
CA LEU A 233 -5.78 6.13 4.36
C LEU A 233 -4.25 6.18 4.44
N PRO A 234 -3.65 6.10 5.65
CA PRO A 234 -2.21 5.94 5.77
C PRO A 234 -1.78 4.54 5.33
N ILE A 235 -0.66 4.43 4.60
CA ILE A 235 -0.13 3.15 4.09
C ILE A 235 0.56 2.37 5.21
N PHE A 236 1.51 3.01 5.91
CA PHE A 236 2.39 2.36 6.89
C PHE A 236 1.64 1.55 7.97
N PRO A 237 0.56 2.06 8.59
CA PRO A 237 -0.20 1.33 9.60
C PRO A 237 -0.89 0.07 9.07
N GLY A 238 -1.03 -0.07 7.75
CA GLY A 238 -1.57 -1.27 7.10
C GLY A 238 -0.52 -2.28 6.64
N LEU A 239 0.79 -1.99 6.79
CA LEU A 239 1.86 -2.88 6.33
C LEU A 239 2.13 -4.01 7.32
N VAL A 240 2.23 -5.24 6.81
CA VAL A 240 2.85 -6.36 7.55
C VAL A 240 4.35 -6.12 7.69
N ARG A 241 4.87 -6.15 8.91
CA ARG A 241 6.29 -5.90 9.18
C ARG A 241 6.96 -7.05 9.93
N TYR A 242 8.25 -7.29 9.64
CA TYR A 242 8.95 -8.46 10.16
C TYR A 242 9.09 -8.43 11.69
N GLU A 243 9.25 -7.27 12.32
CA GLU A 243 9.31 -7.19 13.77
C GLU A 243 8.03 -7.73 14.43
N GLU A 244 6.87 -7.51 13.81
CA GLU A 244 5.58 -7.96 14.35
C GLU A 244 5.41 -9.48 14.21
N VAL A 245 5.81 -10.02 13.06
CA VAL A 245 5.66 -11.45 12.76
C VAL A 245 6.79 -12.30 13.30
N GLY A 246 8.03 -11.89 13.07
CA GLY A 246 9.25 -12.62 13.39
C GLY A 246 9.62 -12.51 14.87
N GLU A 247 9.52 -11.31 15.46
CA GLU A 247 10.03 -11.02 16.81
C GLU A 247 8.91 -11.00 17.86
N LEU A 248 7.85 -10.21 17.64
CA LEU A 248 6.73 -10.06 18.58
C LEU A 248 5.72 -11.22 18.51
N LYS A 249 5.69 -11.94 17.39
CA LYS A 249 4.71 -13.00 17.09
C LYS A 249 3.25 -12.53 17.19
N GLU A 250 2.99 -11.25 16.93
CA GLU A 250 1.65 -10.65 16.98
C GLU A 250 1.60 -9.38 16.12
N ILE A 251 0.63 -9.31 15.19
CA ILE A 251 0.24 -8.06 14.52
C ILE A 251 -1.03 -7.55 15.19
N ARG A 252 -1.04 -6.27 15.58
CA ARG A 252 -2.10 -5.67 16.42
C ARG A 252 -2.93 -4.60 15.72
N HIS A 253 -2.97 -4.65 14.39
CA HIS A 253 -3.67 -3.71 13.53
C HIS A 253 -4.23 -4.44 12.29
N ALA A 254 -5.15 -3.81 11.57
CA ALA A 254 -5.62 -4.31 10.28
C ALA A 254 -4.54 -4.20 9.21
N ILE A 255 -4.61 -5.07 8.20
CA ILE A 255 -3.68 -5.07 7.06
C ILE A 255 -4.33 -4.33 5.88
N ARG A 256 -3.57 -3.59 5.07
CA ARG A 256 -4.10 -3.00 3.83
C ARG A 256 -4.13 -4.03 2.71
N PHE A 257 -5.14 -3.95 1.85
CA PHE A 257 -5.19 -4.74 0.62
C PHE A 257 -5.81 -3.97 -0.54
N THR A 258 -5.66 -4.50 -1.75
CA THR A 258 -6.16 -3.88 -2.98
C THR A 258 -7.10 -4.82 -3.77
N LEU A 259 -7.94 -4.21 -4.61
CA LEU A 259 -8.78 -4.87 -5.60
C LEU A 259 -8.79 -4.05 -6.88
N ASP A 260 -8.86 -4.69 -8.04
CA ASP A 260 -8.73 -4.00 -9.33
C ASP A 260 -9.96 -3.14 -9.62
N ASN A 261 -11.14 -3.66 -9.27
CA ASN A 261 -12.41 -3.01 -9.51
C ASN A 261 -13.08 -2.62 -8.20
N THR A 262 -13.16 -1.31 -7.95
CA THR A 262 -13.84 -0.74 -6.78
C THR A 262 -15.03 0.12 -7.19
N ARG A 263 -15.87 0.43 -6.21
CA ARG A 263 -17.07 1.25 -6.40
C ARG A 263 -16.70 2.74 -6.34
N GLN A 264 -17.45 3.58 -7.04
CA GLN A 264 -17.52 5.04 -6.84
C GLN A 264 -18.21 5.36 -5.49
N ALA A 265 -17.62 4.86 -4.41
CA ALA A 265 -18.09 4.97 -3.05
C ALA A 265 -16.97 4.58 -2.07
N PHE A 266 -17.07 5.06 -0.84
CA PHE A 266 -16.21 4.61 0.26
C PHE A 266 -17.01 4.45 1.54
N VAL A 267 -16.46 3.71 2.50
CA VAL A 267 -16.96 3.59 3.87
C VAL A 267 -15.85 4.02 4.84
N PRO A 268 -16.16 4.66 5.98
CA PRO A 268 -15.15 4.96 6.98
C PRO A 268 -14.36 3.70 7.39
N PRO A 269 -13.04 3.80 7.65
CA PRO A 269 -12.27 5.04 7.82
C PRO A 269 -11.85 5.77 6.54
N ALA A 270 -12.08 5.19 5.35
CA ALA A 270 -11.72 5.85 4.11
C ALA A 270 -12.43 7.20 3.95
N SER A 271 -11.81 8.10 3.21
CA SER A 271 -12.31 9.44 2.89
C SER A 271 -12.56 9.63 1.40
N HIS A 272 -12.13 8.71 0.54
CA HIS A 272 -12.10 8.88 -0.91
C HIS A 272 -12.35 7.57 -1.67
N TRP A 273 -12.75 7.65 -2.95
CA TRP A 273 -12.94 6.52 -3.87
C TRP A 273 -12.09 6.73 -5.14
N ALA A 274 -11.66 5.66 -5.81
CA ALA A 274 -10.78 5.74 -6.97
C ALA A 274 -11.41 5.20 -8.27
N SER A 275 -12.75 5.16 -8.33
CA SER A 275 -13.49 4.58 -9.45
C SER A 275 -14.66 5.45 -9.89
N SER A 276 -15.07 5.31 -11.15
CA SER A 276 -16.30 5.90 -11.70
C SER A 276 -17.47 4.91 -11.77
N ASN A 277 -17.26 3.64 -11.41
CA ASN A 277 -18.26 2.59 -11.51
C ASN A 277 -19.10 2.50 -10.23
N ASP A 278 -20.42 2.66 -10.34
CA ASP A 278 -21.33 2.73 -9.19
C ASP A 278 -22.04 1.41 -8.85
N HIS A 279 -21.72 0.31 -9.57
CA HIS A 279 -22.40 -0.97 -9.42
C HIS A 279 -22.45 -1.42 -7.94
N PRO A 280 -23.63 -1.77 -7.40
CA PRO A 280 -23.82 -1.91 -5.96
C PRO A 280 -23.15 -3.14 -5.33
N LEU A 281 -22.65 -4.07 -6.14
CA LEU A 281 -21.85 -5.22 -5.69
C LEU A 281 -20.34 -4.99 -5.79
N LEU A 282 -19.90 -3.85 -6.38
CA LEU A 282 -18.50 -3.49 -6.30
C LEU A 282 -18.15 -3.05 -4.86
N PRO A 283 -16.95 -3.39 -4.40
CA PRO A 283 -16.51 -3.05 -3.06
C PRO A 283 -16.18 -1.55 -2.97
N PRO A 284 -16.73 -0.82 -1.99
CA PRO A 284 -16.31 0.56 -1.73
C PRO A 284 -14.92 0.57 -1.05
N LEU A 285 -14.10 1.59 -1.33
CA LEU A 285 -12.85 1.78 -0.55
C LEU A 285 -13.17 1.92 0.94
N GLY A 286 -12.27 1.44 1.79
CA GLY A 286 -12.46 1.32 3.23
C GLY A 286 -13.26 0.08 3.67
N MET A 287 -13.80 -0.71 2.75
CA MET A 287 -14.47 -1.98 3.08
C MET A 287 -13.54 -2.88 3.90
N ARG A 288 -14.09 -3.44 4.98
CA ARG A 288 -13.34 -4.31 5.89
C ARG A 288 -13.68 -5.78 5.65
N VAL A 289 -12.65 -6.60 5.53
CA VAL A 289 -12.75 -8.05 5.29
C VAL A 289 -11.99 -8.78 6.39
N ARG A 290 -12.49 -9.92 6.85
CA ARG A 290 -11.74 -10.80 7.77
C ARG A 290 -11.68 -12.23 7.27
N LEU A 291 -10.70 -12.97 7.77
CA LEU A 291 -10.65 -14.42 7.64
C LEU A 291 -11.69 -15.05 8.57
N LYS A 292 -12.42 -16.05 8.09
CA LYS A 292 -13.42 -16.76 8.90
C LYS A 292 -12.78 -17.41 10.13
N GLN A 293 -13.49 -17.37 11.26
CA GLN A 293 -12.95 -17.80 12.55
C GLN A 293 -12.63 -19.31 12.59
N ASP A 294 -13.35 -20.12 11.84
CA ASP A 294 -13.19 -21.57 11.75
C ASP A 294 -12.11 -22.03 10.76
N PHE A 295 -11.47 -21.10 10.03
CA PHE A 295 -10.38 -21.43 9.11
C PHE A 295 -9.19 -22.03 9.87
N ASP A 296 -8.72 -23.20 9.45
CA ASP A 296 -7.67 -23.95 10.14
C ASP A 296 -6.27 -23.37 9.85
N LEU A 297 -5.62 -22.86 10.90
CA LEU A 297 -4.29 -22.27 10.82
C LEU A 297 -3.16 -23.29 10.98
N SER A 298 -3.43 -24.50 11.49
CA SER A 298 -2.37 -25.41 11.95
C SER A 298 -1.48 -25.96 10.83
N LYS A 299 -1.91 -25.79 9.58
CA LYS A 299 -1.19 -26.25 8.38
C LYS A 299 -0.21 -25.23 7.82
N PHE A 300 -0.24 -24.00 8.35
CA PHE A 300 0.60 -22.91 7.89
C PHE A 300 1.90 -22.83 8.69
N PRO A 301 2.99 -22.31 8.12
CA PRO A 301 4.19 -21.96 8.86
C PRO A 301 3.90 -20.98 10.00
N ALA A 302 4.72 -21.00 11.06
CA ALA A 302 4.47 -20.24 12.28
C ALA A 302 4.31 -18.72 12.01
N ASP A 303 5.15 -18.15 11.16
CA ASP A 303 5.09 -16.72 10.81
C ASP A 303 3.82 -16.39 10.02
N VAL A 304 3.38 -17.28 9.14
CA VAL A 304 2.12 -17.13 8.39
C VAL A 304 0.91 -17.28 9.31
N GLN A 305 0.97 -18.14 10.33
CA GLN A 305 -0.10 -18.23 11.33
C GLN A 305 -0.32 -16.91 12.07
N VAL A 306 0.74 -16.12 12.33
CA VAL A 306 0.61 -14.78 12.93
C VAL A 306 -0.18 -13.86 12.02
N ILE A 307 0.12 -13.83 10.72
CA ILE A 307 -0.58 -13.02 9.71
C ILE A 307 -2.05 -13.46 9.61
N LEU A 308 -2.32 -14.76 9.53
CA LEU A 308 -3.68 -15.27 9.43
C LEU A 308 -4.49 -15.04 10.71
N GLN A 309 -3.87 -15.14 11.88
CA GLN A 309 -4.50 -14.79 13.15
C GLN A 309 -4.84 -13.30 13.22
N CYS A 310 -3.98 -12.43 12.67
CA CYS A 310 -4.27 -11.02 12.50
C CYS A 310 -5.49 -10.82 11.59
N LEU A 311 -5.57 -11.50 10.45
CA LEU A 311 -6.73 -11.43 9.54
C LEU A 311 -8.03 -11.93 10.19
N LYS A 312 -7.99 -12.83 11.18
CA LYS A 312 -9.17 -13.18 11.99
C LYS A 312 -9.54 -12.08 12.98
N THR A 313 -8.54 -11.43 13.57
CA THR A 313 -8.71 -10.54 14.73
C THR A 313 -9.01 -9.10 14.34
N TYR A 314 -8.20 -8.55 13.42
CA TYR A 314 -8.28 -7.17 12.94
C TYR A 314 -8.73 -7.10 11.47
N GLY A 315 -8.60 -8.20 10.72
CA GLY A 315 -8.92 -8.25 9.30
C GLY A 315 -8.04 -7.35 8.46
N MET A 316 -8.58 -6.92 7.34
CA MET A 316 -7.92 -6.08 6.35
C MET A 316 -8.88 -5.04 5.77
N ILE A 317 -8.34 -3.90 5.36
CA ILE A 317 -9.09 -2.74 4.86
C ILE A 317 -8.72 -2.52 3.39
N LEU A 318 -9.73 -2.39 2.53
CA LEU A 318 -9.55 -2.11 1.11
C LEU A 318 -9.06 -0.68 0.96
N ALA A 319 -7.81 -0.51 0.54
CA ALA A 319 -7.12 0.77 0.64
C ALA A 319 -6.89 1.44 -0.72
N ASP A 320 -6.76 0.64 -1.78
CA ASP A 320 -6.49 1.14 -3.13
C ASP A 320 -7.11 0.25 -4.22
N ASN A 321 -7.13 0.80 -5.43
CA ASN A 321 -7.22 0.02 -6.64
C ASN A 321 -5.85 -0.61 -6.94
N GLY A 322 -5.84 -1.88 -7.30
CA GLY A 322 -4.60 -2.59 -7.61
C GLY A 322 -4.86 -4.06 -7.86
N SER A 323 -3.81 -4.90 -7.85
CA SER A 323 -4.02 -6.33 -8.09
C SER A 323 -4.89 -6.98 -7.02
N ASP A 324 -5.86 -7.80 -7.46
CA ASP A 324 -6.84 -8.41 -6.56
C ASP A 324 -6.21 -9.21 -5.41
N TRP A 325 -6.59 -8.86 -4.18
CA TRP A 325 -6.24 -9.57 -2.94
C TRP A 325 -4.77 -9.52 -2.54
N PHE A 326 -4.04 -8.51 -3.02
CA PHE A 326 -2.67 -8.25 -2.60
C PHE A 326 -2.70 -7.62 -1.21
N ILE A 327 -2.08 -8.27 -0.23
CA ILE A 327 -1.84 -7.71 1.09
C ILE A 327 -0.41 -7.16 1.16
N SER A 328 -0.25 -5.93 1.63
CA SER A 328 1.04 -5.24 1.58
C SER A 328 1.85 -5.39 2.86
N GLY A 329 3.16 -5.33 2.72
CA GLY A 329 4.10 -5.32 3.84
C GLY A 329 5.40 -4.63 3.49
N SER A 330 6.31 -4.56 4.46
CA SER A 330 7.62 -3.96 4.26
C SER A 330 8.66 -5.00 3.82
N PRO A 331 9.61 -4.64 2.93
CA PRO A 331 10.71 -5.52 2.55
C PRO A 331 11.63 -5.80 3.74
N ASP A 332 12.03 -7.06 3.90
CA ASP A 332 12.99 -7.50 4.94
C ASP A 332 13.68 -8.79 4.50
N GLU A 333 15.01 -8.84 4.58
CA GLU A 333 15.80 -10.02 4.18
C GLU A 333 15.55 -11.25 5.06
N ARG A 334 14.92 -11.07 6.22
CA ARG A 334 14.59 -12.16 7.15
C ARG A 334 13.30 -12.88 6.76
N TRP A 335 12.52 -12.35 5.82
CA TRP A 335 11.35 -13.06 5.31
C TRP A 335 11.70 -14.36 4.59
N ASN A 336 10.95 -15.42 4.88
CA ASN A 336 10.96 -16.64 4.07
C ASN A 336 9.87 -16.55 3.00
N ASN A 337 10.27 -16.28 1.76
CA ASN A 337 9.34 -16.11 0.63
C ASN A 337 8.53 -17.39 0.32
N ASP A 338 9.08 -18.58 0.57
CA ASP A 338 8.35 -19.84 0.35
C ASP A 338 7.25 -20.04 1.40
N GLU A 339 7.51 -19.63 2.64
CA GLU A 339 6.47 -19.62 3.68
C GLU A 339 5.40 -18.58 3.36
N LEU A 340 5.77 -17.34 3.02
CA LEU A 340 4.81 -16.29 2.65
C LEU A 340 3.89 -16.73 1.50
N ARG A 341 4.43 -17.41 0.47
CA ARG A 341 3.64 -17.95 -0.65
C ARG A 341 2.49 -18.87 -0.20
N THR A 342 2.57 -19.49 0.98
CA THR A 342 1.47 -20.31 1.50
C THR A 342 0.19 -19.51 1.77
N LEU A 343 0.25 -18.18 1.94
CA LEU A 343 -0.92 -17.30 2.04
C LEU A 343 -1.89 -17.47 0.85
N ARG A 344 -1.38 -17.85 -0.34
CA ARG A 344 -2.19 -18.15 -1.54
C ARG A 344 -3.13 -19.35 -1.38
N GLN A 345 -3.00 -20.13 -0.30
CA GLN A 345 -3.94 -21.20 0.04
C GLN A 345 -5.25 -20.64 0.61
N VAL A 346 -5.25 -19.43 1.18
CA VAL A 346 -6.48 -18.73 1.59
C VAL A 346 -7.21 -18.25 0.35
N LYS A 347 -8.44 -18.71 0.16
CA LYS A 347 -9.30 -18.34 -0.96
C LYS A 347 -10.31 -17.30 -0.53
N VAL A 348 -10.86 -16.57 -1.50
CA VAL A 348 -11.91 -15.55 -1.25
C VAL A 348 -13.12 -16.13 -0.51
N LYS A 349 -13.48 -17.40 -0.76
CA LYS A 349 -14.54 -18.10 -0.03
C LYS A 349 -14.28 -18.29 1.48
N ASP A 350 -13.02 -18.18 1.91
CA ASP A 350 -12.60 -18.30 3.31
C ASP A 350 -12.67 -16.94 4.05
N LEU A 351 -13.00 -15.89 3.31
CA LEU A 351 -13.15 -14.53 3.81
C LEU A 351 -14.63 -14.17 4.01
N GLU A 352 -14.86 -13.13 4.79
CA GLU A 352 -16.17 -12.51 4.97
C GLU A 352 -16.03 -10.98 5.11
N ILE A 353 -16.97 -10.27 4.49
CA ILE A 353 -17.04 -8.81 4.54
C ILE A 353 -17.76 -8.43 5.82
N ILE A 354 -17.16 -7.52 6.59
CA ILE A 354 -17.77 -6.97 7.80
C ILE A 354 -18.83 -5.94 7.40
N LYS A 355 -19.90 -5.91 8.18
CA LYS A 355 -21.00 -4.96 8.00
C LYS A 355 -20.48 -3.55 7.77
N MET A 356 -20.89 -2.97 6.65
CA MET A 356 -20.50 -1.64 6.25
C MET A 356 -21.51 -0.61 6.73
N ASP A 357 -21.07 0.28 7.62
CA ASP A 357 -21.85 1.41 8.08
C ASP A 357 -21.30 2.73 7.51
N GLY A 358 -22.19 3.65 7.12
CA GLY A 358 -21.79 5.00 6.69
C GLY A 358 -21.25 5.09 5.26
N LEU A 359 -21.75 4.27 4.33
CA LEU A 359 -21.43 4.36 2.90
C LEU A 359 -21.64 5.78 2.36
N MET A 360 -20.58 6.35 1.79
CA MET A 360 -20.56 7.64 1.12
C MET A 360 -20.48 7.42 -0.39
N THR A 361 -21.29 8.17 -1.13
CA THR A 361 -21.31 8.21 -2.60
C THR A 361 -21.16 9.67 -3.06
N PRO A 362 -20.97 9.95 -4.36
CA PRO A 362 -20.92 11.32 -4.87
C PRO A 362 -22.12 12.19 -4.48
N TYR A 363 -23.29 11.59 -4.22
CA TYR A 363 -24.50 12.30 -3.79
C TYR A 363 -24.60 12.53 -2.28
N SER A 364 -23.54 12.19 -1.52
CA SER A 364 -23.50 12.32 -0.06
C SER A 364 -22.87 13.63 0.42
N PHE A 365 -22.53 14.54 -0.50
CA PHE A 365 -21.89 15.84 -0.24
C PHE A 365 -22.84 17.02 -0.39
#